data_AF-A0A8J8JDK5-F1
#
_entry.id   AF-A0A8J8JDK5-F1
#
_cell.length_a   1.000
_cell.length_b   1.000
_cell.length_c   1.000
_cell.angle_alpha   90.00
_cell.angle_beta   90.00
_cell.angle_gamma   90.00
#
_symmetry.space_group_name_H-M   'P 1'
#
loop_
_entity.id
_entity.type
_entity.pdbx_description
1 polymer ?
#
loop_
_entity_poly.entity_id
_entity_poly.type
_entity_poly.pdbx_seq_one_letter_code
_entity_poly.pdbx_strand_id
1 'polypeptide(L)'
;MEVPLNPLGREEIHRLESVLLFATLFRPEVIELIKDPAERLTWVDSLAVAAGAIAREKAGMTVSEIAEELGRTEATIRKHLKGETKAGQLVRETYELIKQGKLDELVRNVEVLTSGGQLVAAEEYERLKREKEELEAKLKELEEKTSGLEEENRELRAKLENVRRILADTMERIREIEKLL
;
A
#
# COMPACT_ATOMS: atom_id res chain seq x y z
N MET A 1 5.04 -24.32 2.89
CA MET A 1 3.94 -25.29 2.72
C MET A 1 3.66 -25.37 1.22
N GLU A 2 3.64 -26.57 0.63
CA GLU A 2 3.38 -26.71 -0.82
C GLU A 2 1.87 -26.71 -1.08
N VAL A 3 1.42 -25.87 -2.03
CA VAL A 3 0.01 -25.76 -2.41
C VAL A 3 -0.29 -26.75 -3.53
N PRO A 4 -1.25 -27.67 -3.37
CA PRO A 4 -1.57 -28.67 -4.40
C PRO A 4 -2.38 -28.04 -5.52
N LEU A 5 -1.71 -27.47 -6.54
CA LEU A 5 -2.36 -26.77 -7.65
C LEU A 5 -3.22 -27.68 -8.55
N ASN A 6 -2.95 -28.99 -8.53
CA ASN A 6 -3.72 -30.06 -9.15
C ASN A 6 -4.00 -31.13 -8.09
N PRO A 7 -4.96 -30.88 -7.19
CA PRO A 7 -5.13 -31.69 -6.00
C PRO A 7 -5.63 -33.10 -6.32
N LEU A 8 -5.08 -34.10 -5.63
CA LEU A 8 -5.45 -35.49 -5.70
C LEU A 8 -6.22 -35.91 -4.46
N GLY A 9 -7.50 -36.23 -4.64
CA GLY A 9 -8.36 -36.69 -3.55
C GLY A 9 -8.79 -35.59 -2.58
N ARG A 10 -9.61 -35.97 -1.61
CA ARG A 10 -10.39 -35.03 -0.79
C ARG A 10 -9.53 -34.09 0.07
N GLU A 11 -8.43 -34.59 0.63
CA GLU A 11 -7.57 -33.79 1.51
C GLU A 11 -6.90 -32.65 0.74
N GLU A 12 -6.32 -32.94 -0.43
CA GLU A 12 -5.68 -31.92 -1.25
C GLU A 12 -6.68 -30.93 -1.83
N ILE A 13 -7.89 -31.39 -2.19
CA ILE A 13 -8.98 -30.50 -2.63
C ILE A 13 -9.32 -29.50 -1.53
N HIS A 14 -9.55 -29.98 -0.31
CA HIS A 14 -9.84 -29.14 0.84
C HIS A 14 -8.68 -28.18 1.16
N ARG A 15 -7.43 -28.64 0.98
CA ARG A 15 -6.24 -27.80 1.19
C ARG A 15 -6.18 -26.67 0.17
N LEU A 16 -6.37 -26.97 -1.12
CA LEU A 16 -6.41 -25.95 -2.17
C LEU A 16 -7.57 -24.98 -1.95
N GLU A 17 -8.76 -25.48 -1.62
CA GLU A 17 -9.94 -24.68 -1.28
C GLU A 17 -9.65 -23.70 -0.13
N SER A 18 -9.08 -24.20 0.96
CA SER A 18 -8.74 -23.39 2.13
C SER A 18 -7.74 -22.30 1.81
N VAL A 19 -6.68 -22.63 1.07
CA VAL A 19 -5.66 -21.66 0.65
C VAL A 19 -6.25 -20.60 -0.28
N LEU A 20 -7.08 -21.01 -1.25
CA LEU A 20 -7.72 -20.08 -2.18
C LEU A 20 -8.68 -19.12 -1.47
N LEU A 21 -9.52 -19.64 -0.57
CA LEU A 21 -10.43 -18.81 0.21
C LEU A 21 -9.66 -17.83 1.09
N PHE A 22 -8.69 -18.34 1.84
CA PHE A 22 -7.88 -17.54 2.74
C PHE A 22 -7.12 -16.44 1.98
N ALA A 23 -6.30 -16.82 1.00
CA ALA A 23 -5.54 -15.84 0.23
C ALA A 23 -6.43 -14.79 -0.47
N THR A 24 -7.64 -15.16 -0.89
CA THR A 24 -8.58 -14.20 -1.49
C THR A 24 -9.19 -13.25 -0.46
N LEU A 25 -9.57 -13.72 0.72
CA LEU A 25 -10.16 -12.89 1.78
C LEU A 25 -9.22 -11.77 2.26
N PHE A 26 -7.91 -12.00 2.18
CA PHE A 26 -6.87 -11.07 2.62
C PHE A 26 -6.36 -10.14 1.50
N ARG A 27 -6.98 -10.15 0.33
CA ARG A 27 -6.73 -9.14 -0.71
C ARG A 27 -7.32 -7.79 -0.27
N PRO A 28 -6.61 -6.66 -0.44
CA PRO A 28 -7.09 -5.34 0.01
C PRO A 28 -8.49 -4.98 -0.50
N GLU A 29 -8.76 -5.25 -1.77
CA GLU A 29 -10.05 -4.99 -2.40
C GLU A 29 -11.17 -5.88 -1.84
N VAL A 30 -10.85 -7.09 -1.37
CA VAL A 30 -11.83 -8.00 -0.76
C VAL A 30 -12.13 -7.59 0.67
N ILE A 31 -11.11 -7.15 1.43
CA ILE A 31 -11.27 -6.60 2.78
C ILE A 31 -12.26 -5.44 2.78
N GLU A 32 -12.18 -4.54 1.79
CA GLU A 32 -13.13 -3.43 1.66
C GLU A 32 -14.54 -3.91 1.29
N LEU A 33 -14.68 -4.94 0.43
CA LEU A 33 -15.99 -5.51 0.09
C LEU A 33 -16.70 -6.16 1.29
N ILE A 34 -15.94 -6.79 2.19
CA ILE A 34 -16.50 -7.48 3.38
C ILE A 34 -16.60 -6.57 4.61
N LYS A 35 -16.22 -5.30 4.47
CA LYS A 35 -16.22 -4.32 5.56
C LYS A 35 -17.62 -4.03 6.06
N ASP A 36 -18.57 -3.86 5.14
CA ASP A 36 -19.99 -3.68 5.48
C ASP A 36 -20.56 -4.98 6.10
N PRO A 37 -20.98 -4.97 7.37
CA PRO A 37 -21.57 -6.14 8.02
C PRO A 37 -22.83 -6.67 7.30
N ALA A 38 -23.59 -5.82 6.61
CA ALA A 38 -24.82 -6.23 5.93
C ALA A 38 -24.55 -7.12 4.72
N GLU A 39 -23.46 -6.87 3.98
CA GLU A 39 -23.08 -7.64 2.79
C GLU A 39 -22.02 -8.72 3.07
N ARG A 40 -21.30 -8.61 4.20
CA ARG A 40 -20.18 -9.49 4.57
C ARG A 40 -20.50 -10.97 4.41
N LEU A 41 -21.65 -11.41 4.92
CA LEU A 41 -22.02 -12.83 4.87
C LEU A 41 -22.21 -13.32 3.43
N THR A 42 -22.86 -12.51 2.59
CA THR A 42 -23.07 -12.81 1.16
C THR A 42 -21.75 -12.91 0.41
N TRP A 43 -20.82 -11.98 0.67
CA TRP A 43 -19.49 -12.02 0.07
C TRP A 43 -18.69 -13.24 0.50
N VAL A 44 -18.66 -13.54 1.81
CA VAL A 44 -17.93 -14.70 2.34
C VAL A 44 -18.52 -16.01 1.79
N ASP A 45 -19.85 -16.16 1.74
CA ASP A 45 -20.50 -17.34 1.15
C ASP A 45 -20.15 -17.49 -0.34
N SER A 46 -20.25 -16.40 -1.11
CA SER A 46 -19.93 -16.40 -2.54
C SER A 46 -18.47 -16.75 -2.83
N LEU A 47 -17.54 -16.25 -2.01
CA LEU A 47 -16.10 -16.55 -2.10
C LEU A 47 -15.81 -18.01 -1.71
N ALA A 48 -16.44 -18.53 -0.65
CA ALA A 48 -16.28 -19.91 -0.23
C ALA A 48 -16.75 -20.89 -1.32
N VAL A 49 -17.94 -20.65 -1.90
CA VAL A 49 -18.45 -21.46 -3.01
C VAL A 49 -17.52 -21.38 -4.23
N ALA A 50 -17.01 -20.19 -4.56
CA ALA A 50 -16.06 -20.02 -5.67
C ALA A 50 -14.74 -20.79 -5.46
N ALA A 51 -14.17 -20.70 -4.25
CA ALA A 51 -12.96 -21.43 -3.87
C ALA A 51 -13.15 -22.94 -3.92
N GLY A 52 -14.25 -23.44 -3.34
CA GLY A 52 -14.59 -24.86 -3.39
C GLY A 52 -14.81 -25.36 -4.80
N ALA A 53 -15.45 -24.56 -5.67
CA ALA A 53 -15.70 -24.92 -7.05
C ALA A 53 -14.39 -25.00 -7.86
N ILE A 54 -13.52 -23.99 -7.75
CA ILE A 54 -12.25 -23.96 -8.47
C ILE A 54 -11.32 -25.08 -8.00
N ALA A 55 -11.25 -25.35 -6.69
CA ALA A 55 -10.42 -26.44 -6.16
C ALA A 55 -10.81 -27.81 -6.75
N ARG A 56 -12.11 -28.06 -6.88
CA ARG A 56 -12.65 -29.29 -7.48
C ARG A 56 -12.50 -29.34 -9.00
N GLU A 57 -12.65 -28.21 -9.70
CA GLU A 57 -12.31 -28.10 -11.12
C GLU A 57 -10.86 -28.52 -11.36
N LYS A 58 -9.93 -28.08 -10.51
CA LYS A 58 -8.51 -28.47 -10.59
C LYS A 58 -8.24 -29.93 -10.24
N ALA A 59 -9.14 -30.58 -9.52
CA ALA A 59 -9.12 -32.03 -9.31
C ALA A 59 -9.70 -32.83 -10.50
N GLY A 60 -10.19 -32.15 -11.54
CA GLY A 60 -10.79 -32.77 -12.71
C GLY A 60 -12.27 -33.15 -12.55
N MET A 61 -12.94 -32.69 -11.51
CA MET A 61 -14.36 -32.97 -11.29
C MET A 61 -15.24 -32.25 -12.32
N THR A 62 -16.35 -32.88 -12.68
CA THR A 62 -17.37 -32.31 -13.54
C THR A 62 -18.21 -31.27 -12.81
N VAL A 63 -18.85 -30.36 -13.55
CA VAL A 63 -19.74 -29.34 -12.98
C VAL A 63 -20.86 -29.96 -12.13
N SER A 64 -21.41 -31.10 -12.55
CA SER A 64 -22.48 -31.80 -11.84
C SER A 64 -22.02 -32.33 -10.49
N GLU A 65 -20.85 -32.99 -10.43
CA GLU A 65 -20.26 -33.48 -9.17
C GLU A 65 -19.94 -32.32 -8.22
N ILE A 66 -19.40 -31.21 -8.74
CA ILE A 66 -19.11 -30.02 -7.96
C ILE A 66 -20.40 -29.41 -7.38
N ALA A 67 -21.46 -29.33 -8.19
CA ALA A 67 -22.75 -28.80 -7.78
C ALA A 67 -23.38 -29.63 -6.66
N GLU A 68 -23.33 -30.96 -6.79
CA GLU A 68 -23.79 -31.91 -5.78
C GLU A 68 -23.00 -31.77 -4.47
N GLU A 69 -21.67 -31.78 -4.53
CA GLU A 69 -20.83 -31.68 -3.33
C GLU A 69 -20.97 -30.34 -2.60
N LEU A 70 -21.08 -29.23 -3.33
CA LEU A 70 -21.21 -27.89 -2.74
C LEU A 70 -22.65 -27.52 -2.39
N GLY A 71 -23.63 -28.37 -2.71
CA GLY A 71 -25.04 -28.09 -2.48
C GLY A 71 -25.55 -26.86 -3.25
N ARG A 72 -25.07 -26.65 -4.48
CA ARG A 72 -25.44 -25.51 -5.35
C ARG A 72 -25.94 -26.01 -6.70
N THR A 73 -26.56 -25.12 -7.47
CA THR A 73 -26.99 -25.47 -8.83
C THR A 73 -25.79 -25.50 -9.79
N GLU A 74 -25.83 -26.34 -10.82
CA GLU A 74 -24.81 -26.33 -11.88
C GLU A 74 -24.66 -24.95 -12.52
N ALA A 75 -25.76 -24.21 -12.67
CA ALA A 75 -25.72 -22.86 -13.24
C ALA A 75 -24.88 -21.92 -12.37
N THR A 76 -25.06 -21.97 -11.04
CA THR A 76 -24.23 -21.21 -10.08
C THR A 76 -22.76 -21.60 -10.21
N ILE A 77 -22.45 -22.90 -10.22
CA ILE A 77 -21.07 -23.39 -10.34
C ILE A 77 -20.43 -22.93 -11.66
N ARG A 78 -21.13 -23.06 -12.80
CA ARG A 78 -20.62 -22.61 -14.11
C ARG A 78 -20.28 -21.12 -14.10
N LYS A 79 -21.11 -20.28 -13.49
CA LYS A 79 -20.86 -18.83 -13.39
C LYS A 79 -19.58 -18.53 -12.61
N HIS A 80 -19.38 -19.19 -11.46
CA HIS A 80 -18.15 -19.04 -10.68
C HIS A 80 -16.93 -19.54 -11.43
N LEU A 81 -16.99 -20.75 -12.01
CA LEU A 81 -15.87 -21.33 -12.75
C LEU A 81 -15.48 -20.46 -13.94
N LYS A 82 -16.44 -19.93 -14.70
CA LYS A 82 -16.17 -19.03 -15.83
C LYS A 82 -15.70 -17.63 -15.43
N GLY A 83 -15.75 -17.27 -14.15
CA GLY A 83 -15.45 -15.91 -13.67
C GLY A 83 -16.53 -14.88 -14.02
N GLU A 84 -17.75 -15.33 -14.31
CA GLU A 84 -18.90 -14.44 -14.57
C GLU A 84 -19.42 -13.78 -13.28
N THR A 85 -19.12 -14.35 -12.11
CA THR A 85 -19.34 -13.71 -10.81
C THR A 85 -18.07 -13.02 -10.32
N LYS A 86 -18.23 -11.94 -9.54
CA LYS A 86 -17.08 -11.22 -8.97
C LYS A 86 -16.25 -12.11 -8.04
N ALA A 87 -16.89 -12.94 -7.23
CA ALA A 87 -16.19 -13.92 -6.39
C ALA A 87 -15.41 -14.95 -7.22
N GLY A 88 -16.00 -15.49 -8.29
CA GLY A 88 -15.32 -16.40 -9.20
C GLY A 88 -14.10 -15.78 -9.87
N GLN A 89 -14.22 -14.52 -10.31
CA GLN A 89 -13.11 -13.76 -10.87
C GLN A 89 -11.97 -13.61 -9.84
N LEU A 90 -12.27 -13.11 -8.64
CA LEU A 90 -11.29 -12.87 -7.59
C LEU A 90 -10.52 -14.14 -7.21
N VAL A 91 -11.23 -15.24 -6.97
CA VAL A 91 -10.61 -16.51 -6.59
C VAL A 91 -9.76 -17.09 -7.73
N ARG A 92 -10.19 -16.95 -8.99
CA ARG A 92 -9.40 -17.41 -10.15
C ARG A 92 -8.12 -16.59 -10.31
N GLU A 93 -8.18 -15.28 -10.15
CA GLU A 93 -6.99 -14.42 -10.11
C GLU A 93 -6.05 -14.83 -8.97
N THR A 94 -6.58 -15.10 -7.78
CA THR A 94 -5.80 -15.61 -6.63
C THR A 94 -5.11 -16.93 -6.97
N TYR A 95 -5.80 -17.88 -7.62
CA TYR A 95 -5.20 -19.14 -8.06
C TYR A 95 -4.00 -18.91 -9.01
N GLU A 96 -4.14 -18.03 -10.00
CA GLU A 96 -3.06 -17.73 -10.94
C GLU A 96 -1.86 -17.06 -10.26
N LEU A 97 -2.09 -16.18 -9.27
CA LEU A 97 -1.01 -15.59 -8.47
C LEU A 97 -0.25 -16.64 -7.65
N ILE A 98 -0.97 -17.57 -7.01
CA ILE A 98 -0.36 -18.66 -6.26
C ILE A 98 0.46 -19.56 -7.19
N LYS A 99 -0.07 -19.87 -8.38
CA LYS A 99 0.63 -20.64 -9.41
C LYS A 99 1.91 -19.95 -9.90
N GLN A 100 1.97 -18.63 -9.86
CA GLN A 100 3.17 -17.83 -10.16
C GLN A 100 4.16 -17.74 -8.98
N GLY A 101 3.87 -18.39 -7.84
CA GLY A 101 4.71 -18.34 -6.64
C GLY A 101 4.50 -17.10 -5.78
N LYS A 102 3.45 -16.31 -6.01
CA LYS A 102 3.16 -15.04 -5.29
C LYS A 102 2.26 -15.21 -4.06
N LEU A 103 2.23 -16.40 -3.47
CA LEU A 103 1.42 -16.64 -2.27
C LEU A 103 1.91 -15.78 -1.10
N ASP A 104 3.22 -15.64 -0.93
CA ASP A 104 3.80 -14.85 0.17
C ASP A 104 3.42 -13.37 0.09
N GLU A 105 3.24 -12.81 -1.11
CA GLU A 105 2.78 -11.44 -1.32
C GLU A 105 1.32 -11.27 -0.86
N LEU A 106 0.47 -12.29 -1.04
CA LEU A 106 -0.93 -12.28 -0.63
C LEU A 106 -1.11 -12.50 0.88
N VAL A 107 -0.24 -13.32 1.49
CA VAL A 107 -0.31 -13.71 2.90
C VAL A 107 0.43 -12.73 3.82
N ARG A 108 1.32 -11.86 3.32
CA ARG A 108 1.89 -10.77 4.14
C ARG A 108 0.83 -9.88 4.80
N ASN A 109 -0.34 -9.72 4.16
CA ASN A 109 -1.47 -9.00 4.74
C ASN A 109 -2.04 -9.70 5.98
N VAL A 110 -1.88 -11.02 6.09
CA VAL A 110 -2.35 -11.84 7.21
C VAL A 110 -1.51 -11.60 8.45
N GLU A 111 -0.18 -11.54 8.36
CA GLU A 111 0.68 -11.26 9.51
C GLU A 111 0.35 -9.90 10.15
N VAL A 112 -0.02 -8.91 9.32
CA VAL A 112 -0.52 -7.61 9.76
C VAL A 112 -1.85 -7.72 10.53
N LEU A 113 -2.72 -8.66 10.16
CA LEU A 113 -4.06 -8.82 10.75
C LEU A 113 -4.12 -9.80 11.93
N THR A 114 -3.35 -10.90 11.92
CA THR A 114 -3.33 -11.92 13.00
C THR A 114 -2.56 -11.47 14.24
N SER A 115 -1.63 -10.53 14.11
CA SER A 115 -0.96 -9.89 15.25
C SER A 115 -1.77 -8.73 15.84
N GLY A 116 -3.10 -8.72 15.61
CA GLY A 116 -3.99 -7.66 16.11
C GLY A 116 -3.58 -6.26 15.64
N GLY A 117 -2.91 -6.14 14.49
CA GLY A 117 -2.34 -4.86 14.03
C GLY A 117 -1.36 -4.19 15.00
N GLN A 118 -0.88 -4.86 16.06
CA GLN A 118 -0.17 -4.18 17.15
C GLN A 118 1.35 -4.19 17.02
N LEU A 119 1.98 -5.28 16.55
CA LEU A 119 3.46 -5.34 16.59
C LEU A 119 4.13 -4.61 15.42
N VAL A 120 3.70 -4.85 14.18
CA VAL A 120 4.28 -4.15 13.02
C VAL A 120 3.83 -2.69 12.96
N ALA A 121 2.56 -2.41 13.31
CA ALA A 121 2.10 -1.03 13.33
C ALA A 121 2.71 -0.22 14.48
N ALA A 122 3.00 -0.79 15.66
CA ALA A 122 3.64 -0.04 16.74
C ALA A 122 5.12 0.25 16.44
N GLU A 123 5.88 -0.72 15.92
CA GLU A 123 7.28 -0.48 15.55
C GLU A 123 7.40 0.51 14.38
N GLU A 124 6.55 0.38 13.36
CA GLU A 124 6.54 1.30 12.23
C GLU A 124 5.98 2.68 12.62
N TYR A 125 4.99 2.74 13.51
CA TYR A 125 4.48 3.99 14.09
C TYR A 125 5.53 4.69 14.95
N GLU A 126 6.23 3.97 15.83
CA GLU A 126 7.31 4.54 16.64
C GLU A 126 8.49 4.97 15.77
N ARG A 127 8.82 4.22 14.71
CA ARG A 127 9.83 4.64 13.72
C ARG A 127 9.40 5.92 13.01
N LEU A 128 8.19 5.96 12.46
CA LEU A 128 7.63 7.13 11.77
C LEU A 128 7.50 8.34 12.70
N LYS A 129 7.15 8.12 13.97
CA LYS A 129 7.07 9.16 14.99
C LYS A 129 8.45 9.75 15.29
N ARG A 130 9.47 8.92 15.48
CA ARG A 130 10.86 9.39 15.64
C ARG A 130 11.36 10.14 14.41
N GLU A 131 11.10 9.61 13.22
CA GLU A 131 11.48 10.26 11.96
C GLU A 131 10.77 11.60 11.80
N LYS A 132 9.49 11.69 12.17
CA LYS A 132 8.75 12.95 12.21
C LYS A 132 9.35 13.93 13.21
N GLU A 133 9.66 13.51 14.43
CA GLU A 133 10.28 14.37 15.45
C GLU A 133 11.66 14.87 15.00
N GLU A 134 12.48 14.03 14.36
CA GLU A 134 13.76 14.42 13.76
C GLU A 134 13.60 15.41 12.61
N LEU A 135 12.62 15.19 11.73
CA LEU A 135 12.33 16.08 10.61
C LEU A 135 11.80 17.44 11.11
N GLU A 136 10.94 17.46 12.12
CA GLU A 136 10.46 18.70 12.76
C GLU A 136 11.60 19.47 13.43
N ALA A 137 12.53 18.77 14.10
CA ALA A 137 13.72 19.39 14.67
C ALA A 137 14.65 20.00 13.60
N LYS A 138 14.91 19.25 12.52
CA LYS A 138 15.70 19.74 11.38
C LYS A 138 15.04 20.92 10.67
N LEU A 139 13.71 20.88 10.53
CA LEU A 139 12.95 21.97 9.92
C LEU A 139 13.11 23.25 10.74
N LYS A 140 12.96 23.15 12.08
CA LYS A 140 13.16 24.28 12.98
C LYS A 140 14.58 24.84 12.92
N GLU A 141 15.60 23.97 12.91
CA GLU A 141 17.00 24.42 12.79
C GLU A 141 17.26 25.13 11.45
N LEU A 142 16.68 24.64 10.36
CA LEU A 142 16.78 25.27 9.04
C LEU A 142 16.04 26.61 9.00
N GLU A 143 14.87 26.73 9.64
CA GLU A 143 14.14 27.99 9.75
C GLU A 143 14.93 29.03 10.54
N GLU A 144 15.53 28.66 11.69
CA GLU A 144 16.37 29.55 12.50
C GLU A 144 17.61 30.02 11.72
N LYS A 145 18.29 29.09 11.02
CA LYS A 145 19.44 29.43 10.15
C LYS A 145 19.04 30.36 9.02
N THR A 146 17.90 30.13 8.39
CA THR A 146 17.40 30.97 7.30
C THR A 146 17.11 32.37 7.80
N SER A 147 16.43 32.50 8.94
CA SER A 147 16.17 33.80 9.57
C SER A 147 17.46 34.55 9.94
N GLY A 148 18.46 33.85 10.50
CA GLY A 148 19.76 34.44 10.81
C GLY A 148 20.50 34.94 9.57
N LEU A 149 20.53 34.14 8.50
CA LEU A 149 21.14 34.53 7.23
C LEU A 149 20.42 35.71 6.57
N GLU A 150 19.09 35.78 6.69
CA GLU A 150 18.30 36.90 6.17
C GLU A 150 18.64 38.21 6.89
N GLU A 151 18.82 38.18 8.22
CA GLU A 151 19.21 39.35 8.99
C GLU A 151 20.63 39.79 8.68
N GLU A 152 21.57 38.85 8.59
CA GLU A 152 22.95 39.14 8.18
C GLU A 152 22.99 39.74 6.76
N ASN A 153 22.19 39.21 5.83
CA ASN A 153 22.09 39.77 4.47
C ASN A 153 21.54 41.20 4.49
N ARG A 154 20.56 41.47 5.36
CA ARG A 154 19.99 42.82 5.54
C ARG A 154 21.04 43.79 6.07
N GLU A 155 21.79 43.41 7.11
CA GLU A 155 22.88 44.23 7.63
C GLU A 155 23.97 44.49 6.59
N LEU A 156 24.40 43.44 5.88
CA LEU A 156 25.42 43.55 4.84
C LEU A 156 24.96 44.48 3.72
N ARG A 157 23.69 44.40 3.30
CA ARG A 157 23.11 45.33 2.32
C ARG A 157 23.15 46.78 2.80
N ALA A 158 22.77 47.03 4.07
CA ALA A 158 22.82 48.38 4.65
C ALA A 158 24.25 48.93 4.73
N LYS A 159 25.21 48.10 5.16
CA LYS A 159 26.64 48.45 5.19
C LYS A 159 27.15 48.77 3.77
N LEU A 160 26.79 47.94 2.79
CA LEU A 160 27.17 48.13 1.38
C LEU A 160 26.61 49.43 0.80
N GLU A 161 25.36 49.78 1.12
CA GLU A 161 24.72 51.02 0.72
C GLU A 161 25.43 52.25 1.31
N ASN A 162 25.77 52.21 2.61
CA ASN A 162 26.51 53.31 3.23
C ASN A 162 27.92 53.48 2.62
N VAL A 163 28.63 52.38 2.33
CA VAL A 163 29.92 52.43 1.63
C VAL A 163 29.76 53.03 0.24
N ARG A 164 28.73 52.65 -0.52
CA ARG A 164 28.43 53.23 -1.84
C ARG A 164 28.20 54.74 -1.76
N ARG A 165 27.48 55.22 -0.75
CA ARG A 165 27.25 56.65 -0.52
C ARG A 165 28.55 57.40 -0.22
N ILE A 166 29.34 56.92 0.74
CA ILE A 166 30.63 57.54 1.11
C ILE A 166 31.57 57.59 -0.09
N LEU A 167 31.60 56.52 -0.88
CA LEU A 167 32.41 56.46 -2.09
C LEU A 167 31.94 57.49 -3.13
N ALA A 168 30.64 57.64 -3.35
CA ALA A 168 30.09 58.65 -4.26
C ALA A 168 30.46 60.07 -3.81
N ASP A 169 30.26 60.40 -2.54
CA ASP A 169 30.61 61.71 -1.96
C ASP A 169 32.12 62.00 -2.11
N THR A 170 32.96 60.97 -1.91
CA THR A 170 34.42 61.09 -2.03
C THR A 170 34.84 61.30 -3.48
N MET A 171 34.25 60.58 -4.43
CA MET A 171 34.50 60.79 -5.86
C MET A 171 34.09 62.19 -6.32
N GLU A 172 32.98 62.72 -5.80
CA GLU A 172 32.55 64.08 -6.10
C GLU A 172 33.56 65.13 -5.59
N ARG A 173 34.00 65.00 -4.35
CA ARG A 173 35.05 65.89 -3.79
C ARG A 173 36.37 65.81 -4.56
N ILE A 174 36.79 64.63 -5.00
CA ILE A 174 38.00 64.48 -5.83
C ILE A 174 37.82 65.26 -7.13
N ARG A 175 36.68 65.14 -7.81
CA ARG A 175 36.39 65.90 -9.05
C ARG A 175 36.37 67.41 -8.82
N GLU A 176 35.90 67.87 -7.66
CA GLU A 176 35.95 69.30 -7.31
C GLU A 176 37.39 69.79 -7.14
N ILE A 177 38.24 69.01 -6.46
CA ILE A 177 39.67 69.34 -6.29
C ILE A 177 40.38 69.36 -7.63
N GLU A 178 40.13 68.38 -8.51
CA GLU A 178 40.72 68.31 -9.86
C GLU A 178 40.36 69.53 -10.72
N LYS A 179 39.21 70.18 -10.51
CA LYS A 179 38.83 71.42 -11.22
C LYS A 179 39.55 72.67 -10.72
N LEU A 180 40.16 72.61 -9.55
CA LEU A 180 40.84 73.74 -8.89
C LEU A 180 42.37 73.73 -9.10
N LEU A 181 42.92 72.65 -9.69
CA LEU A 181 44.32 72.48 -10.07
C LEU A 181 44.52 72.73 -11.57
#